data_AF-A0A3Q3MLQ6-F1
#
_entry.id   AF-A0A3Q3MLQ6-F1
#
_cell.length_a   1.000
_cell.length_b   1.000
_cell.length_c   1.000
_cell.angle_alpha   90.00
_cell.angle_beta   90.00
_cell.angle_gamma   90.00
#
_symmetry.space_group_name_H-M   'P 1'
#
loop_
_entity.id
_entity.type
_entity.pdbx_description
1 polymer ?
#
loop_
_entity_poly.entity_id
_entity_poly.type
_entity_poly.pdbx_seq_one_letter_code
_entity_poly.pdbx_strand_id
1 'polypeptide(L)'
;MVGKLHSLEEDNRECKHKLESQREEFEKAKDEILKSKEESVKETEERLSAESARKVSELKKKAEQKIGQIKKQLTSQLEEKEQSIKALQAVLEELKSNETSGKQTLEEKTKAFEDTLVKLQEEQEKEIEQILSKERLQREKSLEELKSEYEEKLSTLQRDAAQRGDSMENHSMMQEEVDGDALETLKNNLSQVKNEKDKIQKDFTRLQKDIRSLRKEHEQDLEHMKKELLEENEKRMKLELEDVEMKHNSALKQLMREFNTQMALKEKELDTGVKETIAKAQSVEAELLSIHREEASQLKKLIAQKEDDLHRTVQKYEQVLQAQLAEKTTLLSEARLKEQGFVERVSVELRVCAALCVWWGGGTNPGFTDALSEATEVEYLRKVLFEYMMGRETKTMAKVLTSMLKFPPDQAQKVLEKEDSKTSVSIR
;
A
#
# COMPACT_ATOMS: atom_id res chain seq x y z
N MET A 1 27.98 84.87 -56.50
CA MET A 1 27.82 83.41 -56.29
C MET A 1 28.61 82.90 -55.10
N VAL A 2 29.87 83.32 -54.92
CA VAL A 2 30.75 82.88 -53.81
C VAL A 2 30.15 83.09 -52.40
N GLY A 3 29.55 84.24 -52.09
CA GLY A 3 28.98 84.49 -50.74
C GLY A 3 27.77 83.61 -50.37
N LYS A 4 26.93 83.23 -51.34
CA LYS A 4 25.81 82.31 -51.11
C LYS A 4 26.30 80.87 -50.89
N LEU A 5 27.39 80.50 -51.56
CA LEU A 5 28.04 79.20 -51.42
C LEU A 5 28.65 79.05 -50.02
N HIS A 6 29.28 80.11 -49.50
CA HIS A 6 29.82 80.13 -48.14
C HIS A 6 28.74 80.04 -47.06
N SER A 7 27.62 80.77 -47.20
CA SER A 7 26.48 80.66 -46.29
C SER A 7 25.87 79.26 -46.26
N LEU A 8 25.74 78.61 -47.43
CA LEU A 8 25.25 77.23 -47.50
C LEU A 8 26.23 76.21 -46.90
N GLU A 9 27.55 76.46 -47.00
CA GLU A 9 28.57 75.64 -46.32
C GLU A 9 28.51 75.77 -44.80
N GLU A 10 28.23 76.97 -44.30
CA GLU A 10 28.07 77.26 -42.87
C GLU A 10 26.79 76.61 -42.31
N ASP A 11 25.65 76.78 -42.99
CA ASP A 11 24.38 76.14 -42.63
C ASP A 11 24.48 74.60 -42.64
N ASN A 12 25.22 74.03 -43.60
CA ASN A 12 25.43 72.58 -43.69
C ASN A 12 26.33 72.08 -42.53
N ARG A 13 27.38 72.84 -42.16
CA ARG A 13 28.17 72.56 -40.95
C ARG A 13 27.31 72.60 -39.70
N GLU A 14 26.46 73.62 -39.55
CA GLU A 14 25.59 73.76 -38.38
C GLU A 14 24.55 72.64 -38.31
N CYS A 15 23.95 72.28 -39.45
CA CYS A 15 23.01 71.15 -39.55
C CYS A 15 23.69 69.82 -39.21
N LYS A 16 24.93 69.61 -39.68
CA LYS A 16 25.72 68.42 -39.34
C LYS A 16 26.00 68.34 -37.84
N HIS A 17 26.42 69.44 -37.22
CA HIS A 17 26.64 69.50 -35.77
C HIS A 17 25.35 69.24 -34.97
N LYS A 18 24.20 69.79 -35.39
CA LYS A 18 22.90 69.52 -34.76
C LYS A 18 22.51 68.05 -34.86
N LEU A 19 22.71 67.42 -36.02
CA LEU A 19 22.44 65.98 -36.22
C LEU A 19 23.36 65.10 -35.36
N GLU A 20 24.64 65.47 -35.22
CA GLU A 20 25.59 64.78 -34.32
C GLU A 20 25.17 64.93 -32.85
N SER A 21 24.83 66.14 -32.40
CA SER A 21 24.33 66.39 -31.04
C SER A 21 23.06 65.57 -30.74
N GLN A 22 22.10 65.57 -31.67
CA GLN A 22 20.88 64.76 -31.52
C GLN A 22 21.18 63.26 -31.46
N ARG A 23 22.10 62.76 -32.30
CA ARG A 23 22.53 61.35 -32.25
C ARG A 23 23.14 60.99 -30.91
N GLU A 24 24.00 61.84 -30.36
CA GLU A 24 24.60 61.62 -29.04
C GLU A 24 23.58 61.66 -27.91
N GLU A 25 22.61 62.58 -27.95
CA GLU A 25 21.51 62.65 -26.99
C GLU A 25 20.61 61.40 -27.07
N PHE A 26 20.28 60.93 -28.28
CA PHE A 26 19.51 59.70 -28.47
C PHE A 26 20.24 58.47 -27.95
N GLU A 27 21.56 58.35 -28.18
CA GLU A 27 22.33 57.22 -27.63
C GLU A 27 22.41 57.28 -26.10
N LYS A 28 22.61 58.46 -25.51
CA LYS A 28 22.58 58.61 -24.04
C LYS A 28 21.21 58.20 -23.47
N ALA A 29 20.12 58.69 -24.06
CA ALA A 29 18.77 58.34 -23.62
C ALA A 29 18.48 56.83 -23.79
N LYS A 30 18.97 56.22 -24.87
CA LYS A 30 18.85 54.78 -25.10
C LYS A 30 19.62 53.97 -24.04
N ASP A 31 20.86 54.37 -23.73
CA ASP A 31 21.67 53.72 -22.70
C ASP A 31 21.06 53.85 -21.30
N GLU A 32 20.48 55.00 -20.96
CA GLU A 32 19.76 55.21 -19.69
C GLU A 32 18.50 54.35 -19.60
N ILE A 33 17.73 54.25 -20.69
CA ILE A 33 16.55 53.37 -20.74
C ILE A 33 16.96 51.90 -20.64
N LEU A 34 18.04 51.49 -21.31
CA LEU A 34 18.55 50.12 -21.21
C LEU A 34 19.00 49.78 -19.80
N LYS A 35 19.79 50.66 -19.16
CA LYS A 35 20.23 50.48 -17.76
C LYS A 35 19.05 50.39 -16.79
N SER A 36 18.09 51.32 -16.88
CA SER A 36 16.93 51.28 -15.99
C SER A 36 16.05 50.04 -16.20
N LYS A 37 15.93 49.56 -17.45
CA LYS A 37 15.22 48.29 -17.73
C LYS A 37 15.99 47.08 -17.19
N GLU A 38 17.30 47.02 -17.38
CA GLU A 38 18.14 45.94 -16.88
C GLU A 38 18.10 45.86 -15.34
N GLU A 39 18.19 47.01 -14.67
CA GLU A 39 18.00 47.12 -13.22
C GLU A 39 16.61 46.65 -12.79
N SER A 40 15.54 47.10 -13.47
CA SER A 40 14.18 46.67 -13.15
C SER A 40 13.96 45.15 -13.33
N VAL A 41 14.52 44.56 -14.38
CA VAL A 41 14.44 43.11 -14.62
C VAL A 41 15.18 42.38 -13.50
N LYS A 42 16.40 42.81 -13.18
CA LYS A 42 17.20 42.23 -12.11
C LYS A 42 16.49 42.28 -10.75
N GLU A 43 15.89 43.42 -10.40
CA GLU A 43 15.09 43.54 -9.16
C GLU A 43 13.90 42.57 -9.15
N THR A 44 13.19 42.42 -10.28
CA THR A 44 12.07 41.47 -10.37
C THR A 44 12.51 40.01 -10.29
N GLU A 45 13.64 39.66 -10.90
CA GLU A 45 14.23 38.31 -10.83
C GLU A 45 14.67 37.98 -9.41
N GLU A 46 15.38 38.89 -8.74
CA GLU A 46 15.80 38.72 -7.35
C GLU A 46 14.59 38.59 -6.41
N ARG A 47 13.55 39.39 -6.64
CA ARG A 47 12.30 39.31 -5.85
C ARG A 47 11.59 37.97 -6.05
N LEU A 48 11.45 37.50 -7.29
CA LEU A 48 10.83 36.20 -7.60
C LEU A 48 11.65 35.03 -7.05
N SER A 49 12.97 35.11 -7.17
CA SER A 49 13.90 34.13 -6.59
C SER A 49 13.74 34.06 -5.08
N ALA A 50 13.73 35.21 -4.39
CA ALA A 50 13.55 35.28 -2.95
C ALA A 50 12.16 34.77 -2.50
N GLU A 51 11.11 35.07 -3.26
CA GLU A 51 9.75 34.59 -2.99
C GLU A 51 9.64 33.07 -3.17
N SER A 52 10.23 32.52 -4.23
CA SER A 52 10.25 31.07 -4.46
C SER A 52 11.01 30.32 -3.36
N ALA A 53 12.17 30.84 -2.93
CA ALA A 53 12.94 30.28 -1.83
C ALA A 53 12.17 30.29 -0.50
N ARG A 54 11.42 31.37 -0.23
CA ARG A 54 10.53 31.45 0.95
C ARG A 54 9.41 30.41 0.89
N LYS A 55 8.71 30.29 -0.25
CA LYS A 55 7.63 29.30 -0.43
C LYS A 55 8.14 27.87 -0.24
N VAL A 56 9.31 27.54 -0.79
CA VAL A 56 9.93 26.21 -0.61
C VAL A 56 10.26 25.94 0.85
N SER A 57 10.82 26.92 1.57
CA SER A 57 11.12 26.80 3.00
C SER A 57 9.86 26.58 3.84
N GLU A 58 8.78 27.30 3.55
CA GLU A 58 7.50 27.13 4.24
C GLU A 58 6.88 25.76 4.00
N LEU A 59 6.88 25.28 2.75
CA LEU A 59 6.38 23.95 2.41
C LEU A 59 7.23 22.86 3.07
N LYS A 60 8.55 23.02 3.09
CA LYS A 60 9.47 22.11 3.79
C LYS A 60 9.15 22.06 5.29
N LYS A 61 8.97 23.21 5.94
CA LYS A 61 8.61 23.30 7.36
C LYS A 61 7.25 22.63 7.65
N LYS A 62 6.25 22.83 6.77
CA LYS A 62 4.94 22.16 6.88
C LYS A 62 5.05 20.64 6.71
N ALA A 63 5.88 20.18 5.77
CA ALA A 63 6.12 18.75 5.55
C ALA A 63 6.82 18.12 6.77
N GLU A 64 7.86 18.76 7.32
CA GLU A 64 8.56 18.33 8.53
C GLU A 64 7.62 18.27 9.75
N GLN A 65 6.72 19.25 9.90
CA GLN A 65 5.71 19.23 10.95
C GLN A 65 4.75 18.03 10.82
N LYS A 66 4.23 17.77 9.60
CA LYS A 66 3.35 16.61 9.36
C LYS A 66 4.07 15.29 9.60
N ILE A 67 5.31 15.15 9.13
CA ILE A 67 6.15 13.97 9.40
C ILE A 67 6.36 13.80 10.90
N GLY A 68 6.63 14.88 11.64
CA GLY A 68 6.79 14.86 13.09
C GLY A 68 5.52 14.40 13.82
N GLN A 69 4.34 14.85 13.37
CA GLN A 69 3.06 14.41 13.92
C GLN A 69 2.79 12.92 13.68
N ILE A 70 2.97 12.45 12.44
CA ILE A 70 2.80 11.04 12.09
C ILE A 70 3.77 10.17 12.89
N LYS A 71 5.03 10.60 13.03
CA LYS A 71 6.03 9.88 13.81
C LYS A 71 5.62 9.75 15.27
N LYS A 72 5.16 10.83 15.91
CA LYS A 72 4.66 10.80 17.30
C LYS A 72 3.46 9.87 17.47
N GLN A 73 2.54 9.87 16.51
CA GLN A 73 1.37 8.99 16.54
C GLN A 73 1.78 7.52 16.43
N LEU A 74 2.69 7.20 15.51
CA LEU A 74 3.19 5.84 15.33
C LEU A 74 3.99 5.35 16.54
N THR A 75 4.82 6.20 17.18
CA THR A 75 5.54 5.81 18.40
C THR A 75 4.58 5.56 19.56
N SER A 76 3.56 6.39 19.75
CA SER A 76 2.53 6.18 20.78
C SER A 76 1.79 4.86 20.57
N GLN A 77 1.39 4.56 19.33
CA GLN A 77 0.71 3.30 19.01
C GLN A 77 1.61 2.08 19.22
N LEU A 78 2.91 2.19 18.91
CA LEU A 78 3.87 1.13 19.18
C LEU A 78 4.02 0.88 20.69
N GLU A 79 4.16 1.94 21.48
CA GLU A 79 4.28 1.84 22.95
C GLU A 79 3.03 1.21 23.58
N GLU A 80 1.82 1.59 23.15
CA GLU A 80 0.56 0.99 23.62
C GLU A 80 0.45 -0.50 23.28
N LYS A 81 0.83 -0.87 22.05
CA LYS A 81 0.84 -2.29 21.63
C LYS A 81 1.87 -3.09 22.39
N GLU A 82 3.04 -2.51 22.65
CA GLU A 82 4.10 -3.17 23.41
C GLU A 82 3.70 -3.37 24.88
N GLN A 83 3.02 -2.39 25.49
CA GLN A 83 2.42 -2.54 26.82
C GLN A 83 1.33 -3.63 26.84
N SER A 84 0.46 -3.67 25.83
CA SER A 84 -0.58 -4.70 25.71
C SER A 84 0.01 -6.11 25.58
N ILE A 85 1.10 -6.26 24.82
CA ILE A 85 1.83 -7.53 24.69
C ILE A 85 2.43 -7.95 26.03
N LYS A 86 3.07 -7.03 26.77
CA LYS A 86 3.62 -7.31 28.10
C LYS A 86 2.54 -7.75 29.09
N ALA A 87 1.37 -7.11 29.05
CA ALA A 87 0.23 -7.49 29.90
C ALA A 87 -0.30 -8.89 29.56
N LEU A 88 -0.47 -9.21 28.27
CA LEU A 88 -0.90 -10.54 27.82
C LEU A 88 0.12 -11.63 28.17
N GLN A 89 1.42 -11.34 28.06
CA GLN A 89 2.47 -12.26 28.49
C GLN A 89 2.42 -12.55 29.99
N ALA A 90 2.17 -11.54 30.83
CA ALA A 90 2.02 -11.72 32.27
C ALA A 90 0.82 -12.62 32.62
N VAL A 91 -0.33 -12.38 31.99
CA VAL A 91 -1.53 -13.22 32.17
C VAL A 91 -1.27 -14.66 31.71
N LEU A 92 -0.55 -14.85 30.60
CA LEU A 92 -0.19 -16.19 30.12
C LEU A 92 0.68 -16.96 31.12
N GLU A 93 1.68 -16.30 31.71
CA GLU A 93 2.53 -16.92 32.74
C GLU A 93 1.75 -17.21 34.03
N GLU A 94 0.84 -16.32 34.45
CA GLU A 94 -0.03 -16.57 35.60
C GLU A 94 -0.95 -17.78 35.37
N LEU A 95 -1.57 -17.89 34.18
CA LEU A 95 -2.40 -19.03 33.81
C LEU A 95 -1.62 -20.35 33.78
N LYS A 96 -0.39 -20.35 33.24
CA LYS A 96 0.48 -21.53 33.28
C LYS A 96 0.82 -21.94 34.73
N SER A 97 1.17 -20.97 35.57
CA SER A 97 1.41 -21.18 37.00
C SER A 97 0.18 -21.82 37.68
N ASN A 98 -1.01 -21.27 37.43
CA ASN A 98 -2.25 -21.80 37.99
C ASN A 98 -2.59 -23.20 37.44
N GLU A 99 -2.30 -23.49 36.17
CA GLU A 99 -2.47 -24.83 35.61
C GLU A 99 -1.54 -25.85 36.29
N THR A 100 -0.27 -25.47 36.51
CA THR A 100 0.71 -26.36 37.16
C THR A 100 0.35 -26.64 38.62
N SER A 101 -0.02 -25.62 39.40
CA SER A 101 -0.45 -25.78 40.79
C SER A 101 -1.79 -26.52 40.90
N GLY A 102 -2.71 -26.28 39.95
CA GLY A 102 -3.96 -27.04 39.82
C GLY A 102 -3.72 -28.53 39.56
N LYS A 103 -2.83 -28.87 38.62
CA LYS A 103 -2.42 -30.27 38.38
C LYS A 103 -1.80 -30.90 39.62
N GLN A 104 -0.91 -30.19 40.31
CA GLN A 104 -0.26 -30.70 41.51
C GLN A 104 -1.28 -30.99 42.63
N THR A 105 -2.23 -30.07 42.84
CA THR A 105 -3.30 -30.24 43.84
C THR A 105 -4.21 -31.43 43.51
N LEU A 106 -4.53 -31.63 42.23
CA LEU A 106 -5.32 -32.78 41.79
C LEU A 106 -4.54 -34.10 41.96
N GLU A 107 -3.25 -34.12 41.67
CA GLU A 107 -2.40 -35.29 41.85
C GLU A 107 -2.29 -35.68 43.33
N GLU A 108 -2.12 -34.71 44.23
CA GLU A 108 -2.13 -34.93 45.68
C GLU A 108 -3.46 -35.49 46.18
N LYS A 109 -4.60 -34.95 45.69
CA LYS A 109 -5.93 -35.48 46.02
C LYS A 109 -6.13 -36.90 45.52
N THR A 110 -5.67 -37.22 44.32
CA THR A 110 -5.76 -38.58 43.77
C THR A 110 -4.96 -39.56 44.63
N LYS A 111 -3.73 -39.22 45.02
CA LYS A 111 -2.91 -40.05 45.92
C LYS A 111 -3.57 -40.22 47.29
N ALA A 112 -4.12 -39.16 47.86
CA ALA A 112 -4.83 -39.23 49.14
C ALA A 112 -6.06 -40.15 49.06
N PHE A 113 -6.83 -40.09 47.96
CA PHE A 113 -7.95 -41.01 47.74
C PHE A 113 -7.47 -42.45 47.58
N GLU A 114 -6.42 -42.72 46.81
CA GLU A 114 -5.81 -44.06 46.69
C GLU A 114 -5.39 -44.61 48.07
N ASP A 115 -4.69 -43.82 48.88
CA ASP A 115 -4.26 -44.21 50.22
C ASP A 115 -5.45 -44.54 51.14
N THR A 116 -6.54 -43.76 51.07
CA THR A 116 -7.75 -44.06 51.86
C THR A 116 -8.44 -45.34 51.38
N LEU A 117 -8.42 -45.61 50.08
CA LEU A 117 -9.00 -46.80 49.47
C LEU A 117 -8.23 -48.06 49.92
N VAL A 118 -6.88 -47.99 49.91
CA VAL A 118 -6.02 -49.08 50.38
C VAL A 118 -6.26 -49.36 51.86
N LYS A 119 -6.32 -48.32 52.72
CA LYS A 119 -6.61 -48.50 54.15
C LYS A 119 -7.96 -49.16 54.40
N LEU A 120 -8.99 -48.75 53.65
CA LEU A 120 -10.32 -49.35 53.75
C LEU A 120 -10.31 -50.82 53.33
N GLN A 121 -9.58 -51.16 52.27
CA GLN A 121 -9.40 -52.55 51.83
C GLN A 121 -8.70 -53.41 52.89
N GLU A 122 -7.61 -52.90 53.49
CA GLU A 122 -6.91 -53.59 54.59
C GLU A 122 -7.79 -53.79 55.83
N GLU A 123 -8.65 -52.82 56.16
CA GLU A 123 -9.63 -52.95 57.25
C GLU A 123 -10.69 -54.00 56.93
N GLN A 124 -11.25 -54.00 55.72
CA GLN A 124 -12.21 -55.02 55.30
C GLN A 124 -11.59 -56.43 55.31
N GLU A 125 -10.34 -56.57 54.89
CA GLU A 125 -9.63 -57.86 54.92
C GLU A 125 -9.45 -58.37 56.36
N LYS A 126 -9.07 -57.48 57.30
CA LYS A 126 -9.00 -57.82 58.74
C LYS A 126 -10.35 -58.19 59.32
N GLU A 127 -11.44 -57.50 58.94
CA GLU A 127 -12.79 -57.85 59.39
C GLU A 127 -13.19 -59.24 58.89
N ILE A 128 -12.94 -59.55 57.62
CA ILE A 128 -13.19 -60.88 57.04
C ILE A 128 -12.39 -61.95 57.80
N GLU A 129 -11.11 -61.71 58.08
CA GLU A 129 -10.24 -62.65 58.78
C GLU A 129 -10.68 -62.87 60.24
N GLN A 130 -11.13 -61.81 60.92
CA GLN A 130 -11.76 -61.93 62.24
C GLN A 130 -13.05 -62.75 62.20
N ILE A 131 -13.93 -62.53 61.22
CA ILE A 131 -15.18 -63.29 61.08
C ILE A 131 -14.87 -64.77 60.85
N LEU A 132 -13.93 -65.07 59.94
CA LEU A 132 -13.50 -66.45 59.64
C LEU A 132 -12.91 -67.15 60.87
N SER A 133 -12.06 -66.48 61.65
CA SER A 133 -11.48 -67.04 62.87
C SER A 133 -12.55 -67.31 63.94
N LYS A 134 -13.52 -66.41 64.12
CA LYS A 134 -14.66 -66.59 65.03
C LYS A 134 -15.54 -67.77 64.61
N GLU A 135 -15.89 -67.87 63.33
CA GLU A 135 -16.65 -69.01 62.80
C GLU A 135 -15.89 -70.34 62.99
N ARG A 136 -14.57 -70.34 62.76
CA ARG A 136 -13.73 -71.53 62.93
C ARG A 136 -13.70 -71.99 64.38
N LEU A 137 -13.53 -71.05 65.33
CA LEU A 137 -13.55 -71.34 66.77
C LEU A 137 -14.92 -71.89 67.21
N GLN A 138 -16.02 -71.34 66.70
CA GLN A 138 -17.36 -71.88 66.98
C GLN A 138 -17.53 -73.30 66.48
N ARG A 139 -17.14 -73.59 65.22
CA ARG A 139 -17.18 -74.97 64.70
C ARG A 139 -16.34 -75.93 65.53
N GLU A 140 -15.15 -75.51 65.96
CA GLU A 140 -14.26 -76.31 66.78
C GLU A 140 -14.86 -76.62 68.15
N LYS A 141 -15.46 -75.62 68.82
CA LYS A 141 -16.20 -75.83 70.07
C LYS A 141 -17.36 -76.81 69.91
N SER A 142 -18.19 -76.64 68.88
CA SER A 142 -19.31 -77.56 68.61
C SER A 142 -18.84 -78.98 68.28
N LEU A 143 -17.69 -79.13 67.61
CA LEU A 143 -17.09 -80.44 67.34
C LEU A 143 -16.56 -81.09 68.62
N GLU A 144 -15.94 -80.33 69.52
CA GLU A 144 -15.45 -80.84 70.81
C GLU A 144 -16.60 -81.25 71.73
N GLU A 145 -17.67 -80.46 71.79
CA GLU A 145 -18.91 -80.80 72.50
C GLU A 145 -19.49 -82.12 71.98
N LEU A 146 -19.59 -82.27 70.66
CA LEU A 146 -20.08 -83.49 70.04
C LEU A 146 -19.16 -84.69 70.31
N LYS A 147 -17.84 -84.48 70.31
CA LYS A 147 -16.86 -85.52 70.64
C LYS A 147 -16.99 -85.95 72.10
N SER A 148 -17.15 -85.00 73.03
CA SER A 148 -17.39 -85.28 74.45
C SER A 148 -18.67 -86.08 74.66
N GLU A 149 -19.76 -85.73 73.96
CA GLU A 149 -20.98 -86.54 73.98
C GLU A 149 -20.77 -87.98 73.49
N TYR A 150 -19.98 -88.18 72.43
CA TYR A 150 -19.69 -89.52 71.92
C TYR A 150 -18.77 -90.30 72.86
N GLU A 151 -17.79 -89.67 73.51
CA GLU A 151 -16.95 -90.29 74.54
C GLU A 151 -17.76 -90.69 75.79
N GLU A 152 -18.71 -89.86 76.22
CA GLU A 152 -19.64 -90.22 77.31
C GLU A 152 -20.57 -91.38 76.91
N LYS A 153 -21.12 -91.37 75.69
CA LYS A 153 -21.92 -92.48 75.15
C LYS A 153 -21.10 -93.79 75.07
N LEU A 154 -19.83 -93.71 74.68
CA LEU A 154 -18.92 -94.87 74.70
C LEU A 154 -18.64 -95.33 76.14
N SER A 155 -18.39 -94.41 77.07
CA SER A 155 -18.12 -94.71 78.47
C SER A 155 -19.31 -95.33 79.19
N THR A 156 -20.53 -94.88 78.89
CA THR A 156 -21.78 -95.47 79.39
C THR A 156 -22.00 -96.86 78.80
N LEU A 157 -21.83 -97.04 77.49
CA LEU A 157 -21.89 -98.37 76.87
C LEU A 157 -20.83 -99.34 77.42
N GLN A 158 -19.63 -98.85 77.75
CA GLN A 158 -18.56 -99.64 78.35
C GLN A 158 -18.86 -100.00 79.82
N ARG A 159 -19.51 -99.11 80.57
CA ARG A 159 -19.99 -99.35 81.94
C ARG A 159 -21.19 -100.31 81.97
N ASP A 160 -22.09 -100.19 81.01
CA ASP A 160 -23.23 -101.11 80.81
C ASP A 160 -22.77 -102.50 80.36
N ALA A 161 -21.69 -102.58 79.57
CA ALA A 161 -21.03 -103.84 79.22
C ALA A 161 -20.30 -104.46 80.42
N ALA A 162 -19.65 -103.65 81.27
CA ALA A 162 -19.02 -104.12 82.50
C ALA A 162 -20.03 -104.58 83.57
N GLN A 163 -21.17 -103.90 83.72
CA GLN A 163 -22.26 -104.31 84.61
C GLN A 163 -22.99 -105.58 84.13
N ARG A 164 -23.01 -105.88 82.82
CA ARG A 164 -23.51 -107.17 82.29
C ARG A 164 -22.46 -108.29 82.32
N GLY A 165 -21.20 -107.97 82.56
CA GLY A 165 -20.12 -108.96 82.70
C GLY A 165 -19.97 -109.54 84.10
N ASP A 166 -20.54 -108.91 85.14
CA ASP A 166 -20.23 -109.20 86.55
C ASP A 166 -21.42 -109.71 87.39
N SER A 167 -22.52 -110.13 86.75
CA SER A 167 -23.65 -110.75 87.46
C SER A 167 -24.44 -111.72 86.58
N MET A 168 -23.80 -112.83 86.25
CA MET A 168 -24.46 -114.09 85.89
C MET A 168 -23.76 -115.25 86.62
N GLU A 169 -23.98 -115.31 87.94
CA GLU A 169 -23.92 -116.57 88.67
C GLU A 169 -24.98 -116.55 89.80
N ASN A 170 -26.19 -116.99 89.41
CA ASN A 170 -27.25 -117.67 90.19
C ASN A 170 -28.03 -116.89 91.27
N HIS A 171 -29.37 -116.91 91.40
CA HIS A 171 -30.50 -117.32 90.57
C HIS A 171 -31.81 -116.92 91.30
N SER A 172 -32.80 -116.42 90.55
CA SER A 172 -34.28 -116.62 90.70
C SER A 172 -35.18 -115.85 91.69
N MET A 173 -36.28 -115.35 91.09
CA MET A 173 -37.69 -115.23 91.53
C MET A 173 -38.10 -114.13 92.53
N MET A 174 -38.80 -113.08 92.06
CA MET A 174 -40.28 -112.99 92.02
C MET A 174 -40.77 -111.57 91.61
N GLN A 175 -41.85 -111.55 90.81
CA GLN A 175 -42.87 -110.49 90.62
C GLN A 175 -42.38 -109.12 90.10
N GLU A 176 -42.64 -108.68 88.87
CA GLU A 176 -43.87 -108.72 88.05
C GLU A 176 -45.07 -108.03 88.72
N GLU A 177 -45.05 -106.69 88.70
CA GLU A 177 -46.16 -105.86 88.23
C GLU A 177 -45.53 -104.75 87.36
N VAL A 178 -45.11 -105.13 86.16
CA VAL A 178 -44.80 -104.17 85.10
C VAL A 178 -46.15 -103.75 84.56
N ASP A 179 -46.59 -102.57 84.98
CA ASP A 179 -47.72 -101.88 84.39
C ASP A 179 -47.44 -101.76 82.89
N GLY A 180 -48.11 -102.60 82.09
CA GLY A 180 -47.90 -102.73 80.64
C GLY A 180 -48.10 -101.41 79.92
N ASP A 181 -48.87 -100.50 80.52
CA ASP A 181 -49.09 -99.14 80.03
C ASP A 181 -47.79 -98.31 80.03
N ALA A 182 -46.92 -98.45 81.04
CA ALA A 182 -45.68 -97.66 81.14
C ALA A 182 -44.60 -98.08 80.12
N LEU A 183 -44.46 -99.38 79.85
CA LEU A 183 -43.50 -99.91 78.86
C LEU A 183 -43.95 -99.60 77.42
N GLU A 184 -45.27 -99.73 77.15
CA GLU A 184 -45.88 -99.36 75.87
C GLU A 184 -45.76 -97.83 75.63
N THR A 185 -45.98 -97.01 76.66
CA THR A 185 -45.84 -95.55 76.61
C THR A 185 -44.40 -95.12 76.34
N LEU A 186 -43.41 -95.76 76.97
CA LEU A 186 -42.00 -95.43 76.78
C LEU A 186 -41.50 -95.84 75.38
N LYS A 187 -41.99 -96.97 74.85
CA LYS A 187 -41.74 -97.41 73.47
C LYS A 187 -42.39 -96.48 72.44
N ASN A 188 -43.63 -96.04 72.70
CA ASN A 188 -44.32 -95.05 71.86
C ASN A 188 -43.58 -93.71 71.87
N ASN A 189 -43.14 -93.22 73.04
CA ASN A 189 -42.34 -92.02 73.18
C ASN A 189 -40.99 -92.13 72.45
N LEU A 190 -40.31 -93.27 72.54
CA LEU A 190 -39.05 -93.50 71.80
C LEU A 190 -39.28 -93.48 70.29
N SER A 191 -40.38 -94.08 69.82
CA SER A 191 -40.77 -94.05 68.41
C SER A 191 -41.10 -92.64 67.95
N GLN A 192 -41.76 -91.84 68.80
CA GLN A 192 -42.10 -90.45 68.55
C GLN A 192 -40.84 -89.58 68.47
N VAL A 193 -39.93 -89.67 69.45
CA VAL A 193 -38.66 -88.93 69.46
C VAL A 193 -37.79 -89.30 68.27
N LYS A 194 -37.79 -90.58 67.85
CA LYS A 194 -37.07 -91.02 66.65
C LYS A 194 -37.66 -90.39 65.38
N ASN A 195 -38.98 -90.36 65.26
CA ASN A 195 -39.67 -89.71 64.15
C ASN A 195 -39.45 -88.19 64.14
N GLU A 196 -39.41 -87.53 65.31
CA GLU A 196 -39.10 -86.11 65.46
C GLU A 196 -37.65 -85.79 65.09
N LYS A 197 -36.68 -86.61 65.53
CA LYS A 197 -35.27 -86.50 65.10
C LYS A 197 -35.15 -86.59 63.57
N ASP A 198 -35.83 -87.54 62.95
CA ASP A 198 -35.78 -87.70 61.49
C ASP A 198 -36.44 -86.52 60.76
N LYS A 199 -37.49 -85.91 61.32
CA LYS A 199 -38.07 -84.66 60.80
C LYS A 199 -37.09 -83.49 60.93
N ILE A 200 -36.51 -83.28 62.12
CA ILE A 200 -35.53 -82.22 62.38
C ILE A 200 -34.31 -82.38 61.45
N GLN A 201 -33.83 -83.61 61.23
CA GLN A 201 -32.73 -83.87 60.31
C GLN A 201 -33.09 -83.47 58.87
N LYS A 202 -34.30 -83.82 58.40
CA LYS A 202 -34.80 -83.40 57.07
C LYS A 202 -34.91 -81.88 56.96
N ASP A 203 -35.44 -81.23 57.99
CA ASP A 203 -35.57 -79.77 58.03
C ASP A 203 -34.21 -79.07 58.07
N PHE A 204 -33.25 -79.60 58.84
CA PHE A 204 -31.87 -79.12 58.84
C PHE A 204 -31.24 -79.23 57.45
N THR A 205 -31.41 -80.37 56.77
CA THR A 205 -30.86 -80.58 55.42
C THR A 205 -31.51 -79.67 54.40
N ARG A 206 -32.81 -79.38 54.56
CA ARG A 206 -33.57 -78.44 53.72
C ARG A 206 -33.08 -77.01 53.95
N LEU A 207 -33.03 -76.53 55.19
CA LEU A 207 -32.52 -75.21 55.56
C LEU A 207 -31.07 -75.00 55.09
N GLN A 208 -30.24 -76.04 55.16
CA GLN A 208 -28.87 -75.99 54.67
C GLN A 208 -28.81 -75.79 53.15
N LYS A 209 -29.75 -76.36 52.38
CA LYS A 209 -29.87 -76.10 50.93
C LYS A 209 -30.38 -74.69 50.69
N ASP A 210 -31.40 -74.24 51.42
CA ASP A 210 -32.00 -72.92 51.26
C ASP A 210 -30.97 -71.80 51.54
N ILE A 211 -30.15 -71.93 52.58
CA ILE A 211 -29.05 -70.98 52.87
C ILE A 211 -28.01 -70.93 51.75
N ARG A 212 -27.65 -72.08 51.16
CA ARG A 212 -26.70 -72.10 50.02
C ARG A 212 -27.30 -71.43 48.79
N SER A 213 -28.59 -71.66 48.52
CA SER A 213 -29.31 -71.00 47.43
C SER A 213 -29.35 -69.49 47.63
N LEU A 214 -29.73 -69.02 48.83
CA LEU A 214 -29.76 -67.59 49.17
C LEU A 214 -28.39 -66.92 49.04
N ARG A 215 -27.30 -67.57 49.47
CA ARG A 215 -25.94 -67.04 49.27
C ARG A 215 -25.59 -66.90 47.79
N LYS A 216 -25.96 -67.88 46.97
CA LYS A 216 -25.73 -67.85 45.52
C LYS A 216 -26.54 -66.76 44.84
N GLU A 217 -27.80 -66.58 45.23
CA GLU A 217 -28.66 -65.51 44.73
C GLU A 217 -28.09 -64.14 45.11
N HIS A 218 -27.69 -63.94 46.37
CA HIS A 218 -27.08 -62.69 46.80
C HIS A 218 -25.77 -62.37 46.06
N GLU A 219 -24.91 -63.36 45.82
CA GLU A 219 -23.68 -63.20 45.03
C GLU A 219 -24.02 -62.76 43.59
N GLN A 220 -25.03 -63.38 42.98
CA GLN A 220 -25.50 -63.03 41.63
C GLN A 220 -26.11 -61.61 41.58
N ASP A 221 -26.87 -61.21 42.59
CA ASP A 221 -27.44 -59.86 42.69
C ASP A 221 -26.33 -58.80 42.83
N LEU A 222 -25.28 -59.10 43.62
CA LEU A 222 -24.11 -58.22 43.75
C LEU A 222 -23.33 -58.10 42.43
N GLU A 223 -23.13 -59.20 41.71
CA GLU A 223 -22.51 -59.20 40.38
C GLU A 223 -23.34 -58.40 39.38
N HIS A 224 -24.67 -58.58 39.40
CA HIS A 224 -25.59 -57.87 38.52
C HIS A 224 -25.56 -56.36 38.78
N MET A 225 -25.66 -55.94 40.04
CA MET A 225 -25.59 -54.54 40.44
C MET A 225 -24.25 -53.90 40.09
N LYS A 226 -23.13 -54.60 40.32
CA LYS A 226 -21.79 -54.13 39.91
C LYS A 226 -21.71 -53.91 38.41
N LYS A 227 -22.24 -54.84 37.61
CA LYS A 227 -22.26 -54.73 36.15
C LYS A 227 -23.11 -53.54 35.69
N GLU A 228 -24.30 -53.36 36.26
CA GLU A 228 -25.18 -52.23 35.92
C GLU A 228 -24.53 -50.88 36.26
N LEU A 229 -23.90 -50.75 37.43
CA LEU A 229 -23.18 -49.54 37.83
C LEU A 229 -22.01 -49.22 36.89
N LEU A 230 -21.26 -50.25 36.45
CA LEU A 230 -20.18 -50.06 35.48
C LEU A 230 -20.72 -49.61 34.13
N GLU A 231 -21.76 -50.27 33.61
CA GLU A 231 -22.38 -49.89 32.34
C GLU A 231 -22.99 -48.48 32.39
N GLU A 232 -23.59 -48.08 33.50
CA GLU A 232 -24.13 -46.73 33.69
C GLU A 232 -23.01 -45.68 33.78
N ASN A 233 -21.92 -45.97 34.49
CA ASN A 233 -20.73 -45.10 34.53
C ASN A 233 -20.09 -44.94 33.15
N GLU A 234 -19.95 -46.02 32.38
CA GLU A 234 -19.42 -45.97 31.01
C GLU A 234 -20.32 -45.13 30.09
N LYS A 235 -21.64 -45.32 30.17
CA LYS A 235 -22.61 -44.51 29.41
C LYS A 235 -22.52 -43.04 29.80
N ARG A 236 -22.40 -42.72 31.09
CA ARG A 236 -22.26 -41.35 31.59
C ARG A 236 -20.98 -40.70 31.08
N MET A 237 -19.83 -41.36 31.20
CA MET A 237 -18.55 -40.84 30.70
C MET A 237 -18.57 -40.62 29.19
N LYS A 238 -19.20 -41.52 28.43
CA LYS A 238 -19.32 -41.38 26.97
C LYS A 238 -20.14 -40.14 26.58
N LEU A 239 -21.25 -39.91 27.26
CA LEU A 239 -22.08 -38.71 27.01
C LEU A 239 -21.36 -37.42 27.41
N GLU A 240 -20.64 -37.42 28.52
CA GLU A 240 -19.84 -36.26 28.95
C GLU A 240 -18.73 -35.93 27.95
N LEU A 241 -18.04 -36.95 27.41
CA LEU A 241 -17.05 -36.76 26.35
C LEU A 241 -17.68 -36.16 25.09
N GLU A 242 -18.82 -36.71 24.64
CA GLU A 242 -19.52 -36.21 23.45
C GLU A 242 -19.99 -34.75 23.63
N ASP A 243 -20.51 -34.38 24.80
CA ASP A 243 -20.90 -32.99 25.11
C ASP A 243 -19.68 -32.04 25.10
N VAL A 244 -18.55 -32.44 25.70
CA VAL A 244 -17.32 -31.65 25.68
C VAL A 244 -16.77 -31.50 24.26
N GLU A 245 -16.78 -32.55 23.45
CA GLU A 245 -16.37 -32.50 22.05
C GLU A 245 -17.26 -31.55 21.24
N MET A 246 -18.57 -31.61 21.44
CA MET A 246 -19.53 -30.72 20.78
C MET A 246 -19.35 -29.25 21.18
N LYS A 247 -19.09 -28.99 22.47
CA LYS A 247 -18.72 -27.65 22.99
C LYS A 247 -17.41 -27.16 22.39
N HIS A 248 -16.38 -28.01 22.32
CA HIS A 248 -15.09 -27.64 21.74
C HIS A 248 -15.20 -27.35 20.24
N ASN A 249 -15.93 -28.19 19.50
CA ASN A 249 -16.14 -28.04 18.06
C ASN A 249 -16.93 -26.76 17.72
N SER A 250 -17.97 -26.45 18.50
CA SER A 250 -18.71 -25.20 18.34
C SER A 250 -17.87 -23.96 18.68
N ALA A 251 -17.09 -24.00 19.76
CA ALA A 251 -16.15 -22.92 20.13
C ALA A 251 -15.09 -22.68 19.04
N LEU A 252 -14.50 -23.74 18.49
CA LEU A 252 -13.53 -23.64 17.41
C LEU A 252 -14.16 -23.05 16.13
N LYS A 253 -15.37 -23.48 15.78
CA LYS A 253 -16.14 -22.90 14.66
C LYS A 253 -16.45 -21.43 14.87
N GLN A 254 -16.80 -21.03 16.08
CA GLN A 254 -17.03 -19.62 16.41
C GLN A 254 -15.75 -18.81 16.27
N LEU A 255 -14.62 -19.30 16.80
CA LEU A 255 -13.33 -18.63 16.72
C LEU A 255 -12.86 -18.46 15.26
N MET A 256 -13.03 -19.50 14.43
CA MET A 256 -12.73 -19.40 12.99
C MET A 256 -13.60 -18.36 12.28
N ARG A 257 -14.90 -18.28 12.59
CA ARG A 257 -15.80 -17.27 12.01
C ARG A 257 -15.41 -15.86 12.44
N GLU A 258 -15.07 -15.69 13.71
CA GLU A 258 -14.65 -14.40 14.26
C GLU A 258 -13.32 -13.94 13.66
N PHE A 259 -12.34 -14.84 13.55
CA PHE A 259 -11.08 -14.58 12.85
C PHE A 259 -11.31 -14.16 11.40
N ASN A 260 -12.08 -14.94 10.63
CA ASN A 260 -12.38 -14.62 9.24
C ASN A 260 -13.11 -13.28 9.10
N THR A 261 -14.00 -12.95 10.04
CA THR A 261 -14.72 -11.67 10.05
C THR A 261 -13.76 -10.50 10.35
N GLN A 262 -12.87 -10.65 11.32
CA GLN A 262 -11.85 -9.64 11.63
C GLN A 262 -10.89 -9.43 10.46
N MET A 263 -10.46 -10.50 9.79
CA MET A 263 -9.62 -10.40 8.60
C MET A 263 -10.32 -9.61 7.48
N ALA A 264 -11.60 -9.92 7.20
CA ALA A 264 -12.39 -9.21 6.20
C ALA A 264 -12.61 -7.73 6.56
N LEU A 265 -12.79 -7.41 7.84
CA LEU A 265 -12.86 -6.01 8.30
C LEU A 265 -11.53 -5.30 8.12
N LYS A 266 -10.41 -5.95 8.45
CA LYS A 266 -9.07 -5.37 8.31
C LYS A 266 -8.70 -5.11 6.84
N GLU A 267 -9.04 -6.04 5.95
CA GLU A 267 -8.89 -5.85 4.50
C GLU A 267 -9.71 -4.66 4.02
N LYS A 268 -10.98 -4.53 4.44
CA LYS A 268 -11.82 -3.37 4.10
C LYS A 268 -11.25 -2.06 4.63
N GLU A 269 -10.77 -2.02 5.87
CA GLU A 269 -10.12 -0.84 6.45
C GLU A 269 -8.91 -0.41 5.61
N LEU A 270 -8.03 -1.35 5.25
CA LEU A 270 -6.87 -1.08 4.40
C LEU A 270 -7.29 -0.57 3.02
N ASP A 271 -8.26 -1.22 2.39
CA ASP A 271 -8.80 -0.80 1.08
C ASP A 271 -9.38 0.61 1.13
N THR A 272 -10.11 0.94 2.20
CA THR A 272 -10.65 2.31 2.39
C THR A 272 -9.53 3.33 2.60
N GLY A 273 -8.52 3.01 3.42
CA GLY A 273 -7.37 3.91 3.64
C GLY A 273 -6.57 4.16 2.37
N VAL A 274 -6.37 3.12 1.54
CA VAL A 274 -5.70 3.24 0.23
C VAL A 274 -6.55 4.10 -0.70
N LYS A 275 -7.86 3.85 -0.80
CA LYS A 275 -8.77 4.66 -1.64
C LYS A 275 -8.79 6.13 -1.24
N GLU A 276 -8.85 6.42 0.06
CA GLU A 276 -8.79 7.80 0.55
C GLU A 276 -7.47 8.49 0.24
N THR A 277 -6.35 7.77 0.35
CA THR A 277 -5.02 8.31 0.03
C THR A 277 -4.90 8.60 -1.46
N ILE A 278 -5.40 7.70 -2.32
CA ILE A 278 -5.47 7.91 -3.76
C ILE A 278 -6.35 9.12 -4.09
N ALA A 279 -7.54 9.24 -3.49
CA ALA A 279 -8.43 10.37 -3.72
C ALA A 279 -7.79 11.71 -3.30
N LYS A 280 -7.09 11.74 -2.16
CA LYS A 280 -6.34 12.93 -1.72
C LYS A 280 -5.21 13.28 -2.69
N ALA A 281 -4.46 12.29 -3.18
CA ALA A 281 -3.41 12.51 -4.16
C ALA A 281 -3.98 13.07 -5.48
N GLN A 282 -5.08 12.48 -5.98
CA GLN A 282 -5.78 12.95 -7.19
C GLN A 282 -6.33 14.37 -7.03
N SER A 283 -6.84 14.74 -5.86
CA SER A 283 -7.29 16.10 -5.58
C SER A 283 -6.14 17.11 -5.68
N VAL A 284 -4.99 16.78 -5.09
CA VAL A 284 -3.79 17.64 -5.15
C VAL A 284 -3.27 17.75 -6.58
N GLU A 285 -3.24 16.64 -7.33
CA GLU A 285 -2.86 16.65 -8.75
C GLU A 285 -3.80 17.53 -9.57
N ALA A 286 -5.12 17.43 -9.36
CA ALA A 286 -6.10 18.25 -10.04
C ALA A 286 -5.94 19.75 -9.74
N GLU A 287 -5.67 20.11 -8.48
CA GLU A 287 -5.37 21.49 -8.09
C GLU A 287 -4.09 22.02 -8.76
N LEU A 288 -3.02 21.23 -8.77
CA LEU A 288 -1.77 21.59 -9.45
C LEU A 288 -1.97 21.78 -10.96
N LEU A 289 -2.73 20.90 -11.60
CA LEU A 289 -3.08 21.03 -13.02
C LEU A 289 -3.92 22.28 -13.29
N SER A 290 -4.83 22.66 -12.40
CA SER A 290 -5.60 23.91 -12.52
C SER A 290 -4.69 25.13 -12.44
N ILE A 291 -3.79 25.17 -11.45
CA ILE A 291 -2.84 26.26 -11.27
C ILE A 291 -1.95 26.41 -12.52
N HIS A 292 -1.33 25.32 -12.99
CA HIS A 292 -0.52 25.38 -14.20
C HIS A 292 -1.32 25.81 -15.43
N ARG A 293 -2.58 25.39 -15.55
CA ARG A 293 -3.46 25.80 -16.65
C ARG A 293 -3.77 27.30 -16.58
N GLU A 294 -3.99 27.83 -15.38
CA GLU A 294 -4.22 29.26 -15.15
C GLU A 294 -2.97 30.10 -15.44
N GLU A 295 -1.80 29.69 -14.96
CA GLU A 295 -0.52 30.34 -15.23
C GLU A 295 -0.19 30.34 -16.73
N ALA A 296 -0.37 29.20 -17.41
CA ALA A 296 -0.19 29.11 -18.86
C ALA A 296 -1.16 30.02 -19.61
N SER A 297 -2.40 30.17 -19.12
CA SER A 297 -3.38 31.11 -19.69
C SER A 297 -2.97 32.57 -19.49
N GLN A 298 -2.45 32.92 -18.31
CA GLN A 298 -1.95 34.25 -18.01
C GLN A 298 -0.74 34.62 -18.87
N LEU A 299 0.24 33.71 -19.01
CA LEU A 299 1.40 33.91 -19.86
C LEU A 299 1.01 34.10 -21.32
N LYS A 300 0.07 33.29 -21.84
CA LYS A 300 -0.45 33.46 -23.21
C LYS A 300 -1.10 34.83 -23.42
N LYS A 301 -1.89 35.32 -22.46
CA LYS A 301 -2.48 36.66 -22.52
C LYS A 301 -1.40 37.76 -22.53
N LEU A 302 -0.37 37.61 -21.71
CA LEU A 302 0.73 38.58 -21.65
C LEU A 302 1.53 38.59 -22.96
N ILE A 303 1.80 37.43 -23.54
CA ILE A 303 2.46 37.30 -24.85
C ILE A 303 1.63 38.03 -25.92
N ALA A 304 0.32 37.75 -26.00
CA ALA A 304 -0.55 38.42 -26.97
C ALA A 304 -0.57 39.96 -26.78
N GLN A 305 -0.60 40.45 -25.54
CA GLN A 305 -0.51 41.88 -25.25
C GLN A 305 0.82 42.48 -25.71
N LYS A 306 1.94 41.78 -25.48
CA LYS A 306 3.27 42.25 -25.93
C LYS A 306 3.42 42.19 -27.44
N GLU A 307 2.81 41.21 -28.10
CA GLU A 307 2.71 41.16 -29.56
C GLU A 307 1.92 42.37 -30.07
N ASP A 308 0.76 42.69 -29.51
CA ASP A 308 -0.04 43.87 -29.90
C ASP A 308 0.73 45.19 -29.72
N ASP A 309 1.43 45.36 -28.59
CA ASP A 309 2.26 46.54 -28.34
C ASP A 309 3.43 46.64 -29.32
N LEU A 310 4.05 45.51 -29.66
CA LEU A 310 5.08 45.46 -30.69
C LEU A 310 4.52 45.85 -32.05
N HIS A 311 3.38 45.30 -32.47
CA HIS A 311 2.73 45.68 -33.73
C HIS A 311 2.42 47.17 -33.78
N ARG A 312 1.92 47.77 -32.68
CA ARG A 312 1.67 49.22 -32.60
C ARG A 312 2.94 50.04 -32.75
N THR A 313 4.04 49.62 -32.14
CA THR A 313 5.32 50.35 -32.25
C THR A 313 5.90 50.25 -33.66
N VAL A 314 5.90 49.04 -34.24
CA VAL A 314 6.30 48.81 -35.64
C VAL A 314 5.48 49.66 -36.59
N GLN A 315 4.14 49.67 -36.45
CA GLN A 315 3.26 50.47 -37.31
C GLN A 315 3.55 51.97 -37.21
N LYS A 316 3.87 52.49 -36.02
CA LYS A 316 4.29 53.90 -35.86
C LYS A 316 5.60 54.18 -36.59
N TYR A 317 6.60 53.31 -36.49
CA TYR A 317 7.86 53.47 -37.22
C TYR A 317 7.65 53.41 -38.73
N GLU A 318 6.80 52.51 -39.22
CA GLU A 318 6.45 52.44 -40.64
C GLU A 318 5.78 53.72 -41.14
N GLN A 319 4.85 54.30 -40.36
CA GLN A 319 4.21 55.57 -40.70
C GLN A 319 5.21 56.73 -40.78
N VAL A 320 6.14 56.82 -39.82
CA VAL A 320 7.19 57.84 -39.82
C VAL A 320 8.10 57.69 -41.04
N LEU A 321 8.51 56.46 -41.36
CA LEU A 321 9.33 56.18 -42.53
C LEU A 321 8.60 56.52 -43.83
N GLN A 322 7.30 56.18 -43.93
CA GLN A 322 6.47 56.55 -45.08
C GLN A 322 6.33 58.06 -45.21
N ALA A 323 6.13 58.79 -44.11
CA ALA A 323 6.08 60.25 -44.12
C ALA A 323 7.39 60.88 -44.60
N GLN A 324 8.54 60.40 -44.11
CA GLN A 324 9.86 60.86 -44.56
C GLN A 324 10.11 60.54 -46.04
N LEU A 325 9.67 59.36 -46.51
CA LEU A 325 9.78 58.99 -47.93
C LEU A 325 8.90 59.91 -48.79
N ALA A 326 7.68 60.22 -48.35
CA ALA A 326 6.79 61.14 -49.05
C ALA A 326 7.41 62.55 -49.11
N GLU A 327 7.93 63.06 -48.00
CA GLU A 327 8.61 64.36 -47.93
C GLU A 327 9.83 64.42 -48.85
N LYS A 328 10.69 63.40 -48.84
CA LYS A 328 11.83 63.33 -49.77
C LYS A 328 11.36 63.28 -51.22
N THR A 329 10.26 62.59 -51.51
CA THR A 329 9.70 62.49 -52.86
C THR A 329 9.14 63.83 -53.33
N THR A 330 8.46 64.60 -52.46
CA THR A 330 7.98 65.95 -52.80
C THR A 330 9.15 66.90 -53.04
N LEU A 331 10.14 66.93 -52.15
CA LEU A 331 11.35 67.76 -52.32
C LEU A 331 12.09 67.44 -53.63
N LEU A 332 12.20 66.15 -53.98
CA LEU A 332 12.80 65.72 -55.23
C LEU A 332 11.99 66.20 -56.44
N SER A 333 10.66 66.12 -56.38
CA SER A 333 9.79 66.64 -57.44
C SER A 333 9.89 68.16 -57.61
N GLU A 334 9.98 68.92 -56.51
CA GLU A 334 10.19 70.38 -56.54
C GLU A 334 11.55 70.74 -57.12
N ALA A 335 12.61 70.01 -56.74
CA ALA A 335 13.94 70.19 -57.30
C ALA A 335 13.95 69.94 -58.82
N ARG A 336 13.28 68.87 -59.28
CA ARG A 336 13.10 68.58 -60.72
C ARG A 336 12.35 69.68 -61.46
N LEU A 337 11.29 70.25 -60.87
CA LEU A 337 10.57 71.38 -61.47
C LEU A 337 11.46 72.64 -61.56
N LYS A 338 12.25 72.91 -60.52
CA LYS A 338 13.23 74.02 -60.56
C LYS A 338 14.28 73.79 -61.64
N GLU A 339 14.81 72.57 -61.76
CA GLU A 339 15.75 72.16 -62.81
C GLU A 339 15.15 72.37 -64.20
N GLN A 340 13.93 71.89 -64.45
CA GLN A 340 13.22 72.14 -65.70
C GLN A 340 13.07 73.65 -65.99
N GLY A 341 12.73 74.45 -64.97
CA GLY A 341 12.66 75.91 -65.12
C GLY A 341 14.02 76.56 -65.42
N PHE A 342 15.13 76.04 -64.86
CA PHE A 342 16.48 76.48 -65.24
C PHE A 342 16.83 76.07 -66.67
N VAL A 343 16.52 74.83 -67.07
CA VAL A 343 16.73 74.31 -68.42
C VAL A 343 15.94 75.13 -69.44
N GLU A 344 14.69 75.49 -69.17
CA GLU A 344 13.90 76.38 -70.03
C GLU A 344 14.50 77.78 -70.10
N ARG A 345 14.90 78.38 -68.97
CA ARG A 345 15.58 79.69 -68.97
C ARG A 345 16.86 79.66 -69.80
N VAL A 346 17.72 78.68 -69.61
CA VAL A 346 18.95 78.49 -70.38
C VAL A 346 18.63 78.20 -71.85
N SER A 347 17.57 77.46 -72.16
CA SER A 347 17.11 77.21 -73.55
C SER A 347 16.66 78.51 -74.22
N VAL A 348 15.93 79.37 -73.53
CA VAL A 348 15.54 80.70 -74.03
C VAL A 348 16.76 81.59 -74.21
N GLU A 349 17.68 81.62 -73.26
CA GLU A 349 18.93 82.40 -73.32
C GLU A 349 19.83 81.93 -74.47
N LEU A 350 19.96 80.62 -74.67
CA LEU A 350 20.64 80.02 -75.83
C LEU A 350 19.93 80.33 -77.14
N ARG A 351 18.59 80.35 -77.19
CA ARG A 351 17.84 80.80 -78.38
C ARG A 351 18.05 82.28 -78.66
N VAL A 352 18.14 83.12 -77.63
CA VAL A 352 18.46 84.55 -77.77
C VAL A 352 19.90 84.75 -78.22
N CYS A 353 20.87 84.04 -77.64
CA CYS A 353 22.26 84.03 -78.10
C CYS A 353 22.38 83.50 -79.53
N ALA A 354 21.68 82.42 -79.89
CA ALA A 354 21.63 81.91 -81.25
C ALA A 354 20.99 82.93 -82.22
N ALA A 355 19.92 83.63 -81.81
CA ALA A 355 19.33 84.71 -82.58
C ALA A 355 20.27 85.93 -82.71
N LEU A 356 21.07 86.24 -81.68
CA LEU A 356 22.13 87.25 -81.75
C LEU A 356 23.26 86.81 -82.69
N CYS A 357 23.63 85.54 -82.69
CA CYS A 357 24.57 84.94 -83.65
C CYS A 357 24.03 84.92 -85.09
N VAL A 358 22.72 85.00 -85.31
CA VAL A 358 22.13 85.19 -86.64
C VAL A 358 22.24 86.65 -87.10
N TRP A 359 22.32 87.63 -86.19
CA TRP A 359 22.39 89.05 -86.52
C TRP A 359 23.82 89.61 -86.66
N TRP A 360 24.81 88.98 -86.02
CA TRP A 360 26.23 89.16 -86.34
C TRP A 360 26.72 87.95 -87.13
N GLY A 361 26.73 88.11 -88.44
CA GLY A 361 26.94 87.04 -89.40
C GLY A 361 28.20 86.22 -89.17
N GLY A 362 28.07 84.92 -89.41
CA GLY A 362 29.20 84.06 -89.68
C GLY A 362 28.95 82.59 -89.40
N GLY A 363 28.76 81.82 -90.48
CA GLY A 363 29.36 80.50 -90.57
C GLY A 363 28.46 79.30 -90.25
N THR A 364 27.78 78.83 -91.28
CA THR A 364 27.45 77.41 -91.46
C THR A 364 28.66 76.52 -91.17
N ASN A 365 28.46 75.50 -90.32
CA ASN A 365 29.22 74.25 -90.39
C ASN A 365 28.22 73.08 -90.46
N PRO A 366 28.24 72.26 -91.53
CA PRO A 366 27.51 71.01 -91.60
C PRO A 366 28.33 69.94 -90.88
N GLY A 367 27.87 69.52 -89.71
CA GLY A 367 28.61 68.54 -88.91
C GLY A 367 27.90 68.16 -87.63
N PHE A 368 26.63 67.73 -87.72
CA PHE A 368 25.93 67.15 -86.57
C PHE A 368 25.00 66.02 -87.04
N THR A 369 25.59 65.00 -87.65
CA THR A 369 24.90 63.75 -87.99
C THR A 369 25.49 62.53 -87.26
N ASP A 370 26.37 62.74 -86.26
CA ASP A 370 27.01 61.64 -85.52
C ASP A 370 26.50 61.48 -84.07
N ALA A 371 25.80 62.48 -83.51
CA ALA A 371 25.34 62.45 -82.11
C ALA A 371 24.06 61.60 -81.88
N LEU A 372 23.34 61.22 -82.95
CA LEU A 372 22.17 60.36 -82.82
C LEU A 372 22.56 58.87 -82.65
N SER A 373 23.68 58.45 -83.24
CA SER A 373 24.19 57.08 -83.09
C SER A 373 24.73 56.84 -81.67
N GLU A 374 25.45 57.82 -81.11
CA GLU A 374 26.00 57.77 -79.75
C GLU A 374 24.90 57.78 -78.68
N ALA A 375 23.78 58.48 -78.92
CA ALA A 375 22.63 58.48 -78.00
C ALA A 375 21.96 57.09 -77.87
N THR A 376 21.76 56.39 -78.98
CA THR A 376 21.18 55.03 -78.97
C THR A 376 22.10 53.98 -78.35
N GLU A 377 23.40 54.08 -78.58
CA GLU A 377 24.38 53.16 -77.98
C GLU A 377 24.48 53.35 -76.46
N VAL A 378 24.46 54.60 -75.99
CA VAL A 378 24.49 54.92 -74.56
C VAL A 378 23.20 54.52 -73.85
N GLU A 379 22.03 54.69 -74.47
CA GLU A 379 20.76 54.21 -73.91
C GLU A 379 20.70 52.68 -73.82
N TYR A 380 21.13 51.99 -74.87
CA TYR A 380 21.21 50.53 -74.85
C TYR A 380 22.22 50.04 -73.80
N LEU A 381 23.38 50.69 -73.68
CA LEU A 381 24.39 50.38 -72.66
C LEU A 381 23.84 50.55 -71.24
N ARG A 382 23.10 51.65 -70.96
CA ARG A 382 22.44 51.86 -69.65
C ARG A 382 21.45 50.73 -69.34
N LYS A 383 20.67 50.29 -70.34
CA LYS A 383 19.71 49.19 -70.17
C LYS A 383 20.41 47.88 -69.84
N VAL A 384 21.46 47.52 -70.57
CA VAL A 384 22.22 46.28 -70.33
C VAL A 384 22.94 46.32 -68.98
N LEU A 385 23.52 47.46 -68.59
CA LEU A 385 24.14 47.65 -67.26
C LEU A 385 23.13 47.51 -66.12
N PHE A 386 21.94 48.11 -66.26
CA PHE A 386 20.89 48.00 -65.25
C PHE A 386 20.45 46.55 -65.05
N GLU A 387 20.20 45.81 -66.13
CA GLU A 387 19.82 44.38 -66.05
C GLU A 387 20.92 43.53 -65.39
N TYR A 388 22.18 43.79 -65.74
CA TYR A 388 23.33 43.13 -65.11
C TYR A 388 23.42 43.42 -63.60
N MET A 389 23.26 44.68 -63.18
CA MET A 389 23.31 45.07 -61.76
C MET A 389 22.12 44.56 -60.95
N MET A 390 20.96 44.38 -61.59
CA MET A 390 19.77 43.76 -60.98
C MET A 390 19.85 42.23 -60.93
N GLY A 391 20.93 41.62 -61.43
CA GLY A 391 21.18 40.17 -61.35
C GLY A 391 20.42 39.33 -62.39
N ARG A 392 19.91 39.94 -63.47
CA ARG A 392 19.14 39.24 -64.51
C ARG A 392 20.01 38.91 -65.70
N GLU A 393 19.96 37.63 -66.13
CA GLU A 393 20.73 37.10 -67.26
C GLU A 393 22.22 37.53 -67.28
N THR A 394 22.87 37.55 -66.10
CA THR A 394 24.15 38.22 -65.89
C THR A 394 25.25 37.77 -66.86
N LYS A 395 25.28 36.46 -67.19
CA LYS A 395 26.21 35.89 -68.18
C LYS A 395 25.97 36.43 -69.60
N THR A 396 24.72 36.58 -70.02
CA THR A 396 24.38 37.11 -71.35
C THR A 396 24.66 38.61 -71.40
N MET A 397 24.27 39.34 -70.35
CA MET A 397 24.51 40.78 -70.27
C MET A 397 26.00 41.10 -70.21
N ALA A 398 26.81 40.33 -69.48
CA ALA A 398 28.27 40.49 -69.45
C ALA A 398 28.90 40.32 -70.84
N LYS A 399 28.45 39.35 -71.65
CA LYS A 399 28.92 39.18 -73.04
C LYS A 399 28.57 40.37 -73.92
N VAL A 400 27.35 40.90 -73.77
CA VAL A 400 26.92 42.09 -74.51
C VAL A 400 27.75 43.30 -74.09
N LEU A 401 27.99 43.50 -72.79
CA LEU A 401 28.80 44.62 -72.27
C LEU A 401 30.25 44.59 -72.76
N THR A 402 30.93 43.43 -72.68
CA THR A 402 32.31 43.31 -73.14
C THR A 402 32.45 43.52 -74.64
N SER A 403 31.43 43.11 -75.41
CA SER A 403 31.38 43.30 -76.87
C SER A 403 31.11 44.76 -77.25
N MET A 404 30.14 45.41 -76.58
CA MET A 404 29.78 46.81 -76.83
C MET A 404 30.87 47.80 -76.46
N LEU A 405 31.51 47.60 -75.31
CA LEU A 405 32.60 48.45 -74.82
C LEU A 405 33.96 48.07 -75.43
N LYS A 406 33.99 47.11 -76.37
CA LYS A 406 35.19 46.66 -77.08
C LYS A 406 36.35 46.29 -76.14
N PHE A 407 36.06 45.47 -75.13
CA PHE A 407 37.09 45.04 -74.17
C PHE A 407 38.18 44.23 -74.89
N PRO A 408 39.46 44.38 -74.51
CA PRO A 408 40.51 43.51 -75.01
C PRO A 408 40.17 42.04 -74.65
N PRO A 409 40.46 41.09 -75.54
CA PRO A 409 39.99 39.70 -75.42
C PRO A 409 40.40 39.05 -74.09
N ASP A 410 41.61 39.36 -73.59
CA ASP A 410 42.12 38.87 -72.31
C ASP A 410 41.26 39.32 -71.11
N GLN A 411 40.77 40.56 -71.14
CA GLN A 411 39.91 41.11 -70.08
C GLN A 411 38.47 40.61 -70.22
N ALA A 412 37.96 40.51 -71.45
CA ALA A 412 36.63 39.98 -71.72
C ALA A 412 36.50 38.53 -71.24
N GLN A 413 37.51 37.70 -71.52
CA GLN A 413 37.53 36.30 -71.10
C GLN A 413 37.59 36.16 -69.57
N LYS A 414 38.41 36.97 -68.90
CA LYS A 414 38.50 36.99 -67.43
C LYS A 414 37.19 37.40 -66.74
N VAL A 415 36.43 38.33 -67.33
CA VAL A 415 35.10 38.73 -66.83
C VAL A 415 34.10 37.59 -66.99
N LEU A 416 34.11 36.90 -68.14
CA LEU A 416 33.20 35.79 -68.42
C LEU A 416 33.50 34.56 -67.54
N GLU A 417 34.77 34.23 -67.31
CA GLU A 417 35.16 33.14 -66.40
C GLU A 417 34.72 33.41 -64.95
N LYS A 418 34.75 34.67 -64.52
CA LYS A 418 34.29 35.09 -63.19
C LYS A 418 32.77 35.01 -63.04
N GLU A 419 32.02 35.33 -64.09
CA GLU A 419 30.56 35.15 -64.10
C GLU A 419 30.16 33.66 -64.14
N ASP A 420 30.90 32.84 -64.88
CA ASP A 420 30.70 31.39 -64.89
C ASP A 420 30.95 30.76 -63.50
N SER A 421 31.95 31.28 -62.77
CA SER A 421 32.24 30.87 -61.40
C SER A 421 31.18 31.31 -60.38
N LYS A 422 30.43 32.39 -60.64
CA LYS A 422 29.32 32.81 -59.76
C LYS A 422 28.06 31.98 -60.00
N THR A 423 27.82 31.61 -61.26
CA THR A 423 26.64 30.82 -61.64
C THR A 423 26.72 29.39 -61.07
N SER A 424 27.93 28.83 -60.94
CA SER A 424 28.14 27.51 -60.33
C SER A 424 27.98 27.47 -58.80
N VAL A 425 28.07 28.61 -58.12
CA VAL A 425 27.87 28.72 -56.66
C VAL A 425 26.39 28.93 -56.29
N SER A 426 25.56 29.41 -57.22
CA SER A 426 24.13 29.69 -56.98
C SER A 426 23.18 28.53 -57.31
N ILE A 427 23.67 27.38 -57.79
CA ILE A 427 22.88 26.15 -58.03
C ILE A 427 23.26 25.07 -57.00
N ARG A 428 23.46 25.46 -55.74
CA ARG A 428 23.67 24.51 -54.63
C ARG A 428 22.84 24.86 -53.42
#